data_AF-A0A9D2DR24-F1
#
_entry.id   AF-A0A9D2DR24-F1
#
_cell.length_a   1.000
_cell.length_b   1.000
_cell.length_c   1.000
_cell.angle_alpha   90.00
_cell.angle_beta   90.00
_cell.angle_gamma   90.00
#
_symmetry.space_group_name_H-M   'P 1'
#
loop_
_entity.id
_entity.type
_entity.pdbx_description
1 polymer ?
#
loop_
_entity_poly.entity_id
_entity_poly.type
_entity_poly.pdbx_seq_one_letter_code
_entity_poly.pdbx_strand_id
1 'polypeptide(L)' 'MINLSEFHNYVACNQSNICQMTIIQNGKVIFNDTWNGYKVDDTVHTMSVTKSIVYLLVGIAIEQGLIGSVDD' A
#
# COMPACT_ATOMS: atom_id res chain seq x y z
N MET A 1 -18.99 8.19 -13.04
CA MET A 1 -17.75 8.88 -12.62
C MET A 1 -17.84 9.05 -11.12
N ILE A 2 -16.87 8.59 -10.34
CA ILE A 2 -16.92 8.70 -8.88
C ILE A 2 -16.78 10.19 -8.52
N ASN A 3 -17.66 10.71 -7.66
CA ASN A 3 -17.50 12.04 -7.10
C ASN A 3 -16.42 11.98 -6.02
N LEU A 4 -15.28 12.62 -6.25
CA LEU A 4 -14.12 12.56 -5.36
C LEU A 4 -14.41 13.13 -3.98
N SER A 5 -15.21 14.20 -3.89
CA SER A 5 -15.57 14.81 -2.61
C SER A 5 -16.52 13.91 -1.81
N GLU A 6 -17.47 13.26 -2.48
CA GLU A 6 -18.36 12.28 -1.85
C GLU A 6 -17.56 11.09 -1.30
N PHE A 7 -16.60 10.58 -2.10
CA PHE A 7 -15.73 9.49 -1.69
C PHE A 7 -14.81 9.87 -0.51
N HIS A 8 -14.19 11.06 -0.56
CA HIS A 8 -13.37 11.57 0.53
C HIS A 8 -14.15 11.61 1.85
N ASN A 9 -15.37 12.17 1.82
CA ASN A 9 -16.24 12.27 2.99
C ASN A 9 -16.69 10.90 3.48
N TYR A 10 -17.02 9.97 2.56
CA TYR A 10 -17.38 8.61 2.92
C TYR A 10 -16.23 7.92 3.68
N VAL A 11 -15.01 8.02 3.17
CA VAL A 11 -13.82 7.43 3.82
C VAL A 11 -13.57 8.09 5.17
N ALA A 12 -13.63 9.42 5.26
CA ALA A 12 -13.45 10.16 6.51
C ALA A 12 -14.45 9.72 7.59
N CYS A 13 -15.71 9.47 7.22
CA CYS A 13 -16.75 9.04 8.16
C CYS A 13 -16.67 7.57 8.56
N ASN A 14 -16.13 6.69 7.71
CA ASN A 14 -16.16 5.23 7.92
C ASN A 14 -14.80 4.63 8.33
N GLN A 15 -13.69 5.33 8.09
CA GLN A 15 -12.34 4.84 8.31
C GLN A 15 -11.53 5.86 9.13
N SER A 16 -11.87 5.97 10.41
CA SER A 16 -11.32 7.01 11.30
C SER A 16 -9.79 7.04 11.39
N ASN A 17 -9.12 5.89 11.18
CA ASN A 17 -7.67 5.76 11.28
C ASN A 17 -6.94 5.73 9.92
N ILE A 18 -7.65 5.97 8.81
CA ILE A 18 -7.01 6.00 7.49
C ILE A 18 -6.00 7.15 7.41
N CYS A 19 -4.87 6.91 6.77
CA CYS A 19 -3.81 7.91 6.60
C CYS A 19 -3.81 8.42 5.15
N GLN A 20 -3.73 7.51 4.19
CA GLN A 20 -3.77 7.82 2.76
C GLN A 20 -4.40 6.69 1.94
N MET A 21 -4.76 6.98 0.70
CA MET A 21 -5.24 6.00 -0.27
C MET A 21 -4.79 6.40 -1.68
N THR A 22 -4.24 5.43 -2.41
CA THR A 22 -3.83 5.58 -3.81
C THR A 22 -4.49 4.49 -4.64
N ILE A 23 -5.12 4.86 -5.76
CA ILE A 23 -5.70 3.91 -6.71
C ILE A 23 -4.91 3.98 -8.01
N ILE A 24 -4.39 2.83 -8.44
CA ILE A 24 -3.62 2.68 -9.67
C ILE A 24 -4.40 1.78 -10.62
N GLN A 25 -4.63 2.24 -11.85
CA GLN A 25 -5.27 1.47 -12.90
C GLN A 25 -4.44 1.59 -14.17
N ASN A 26 -4.10 0.45 -14.80
CA ASN A 26 -3.28 0.39 -16.01
C ASN A 26 -1.94 1.17 -15.87
N GLY A 27 -1.29 1.03 -14.71
CA GLY A 27 -0.03 1.70 -14.40
C GLY A 27 -0.12 3.20 -14.14
N LYS A 28 -1.32 3.79 -14.14
CA LYS A 28 -1.53 5.22 -13.85
C LYS A 28 -2.24 5.40 -12.52
N VAL A 29 -1.76 6.37 -11.73
CA VAL A 29 -2.49 6.84 -10.54
C VAL A 29 -3.72 7.61 -11.01
N ILE A 30 -4.91 7.10 -10.70
CA ILE A 30 -6.19 7.73 -11.06
C ILE A 30 -6.84 8.45 -9.87
N PHE A 31 -6.34 8.18 -8.66
CA PHE A 31 -6.78 8.82 -7.41
C PHE A 31 -5.66 8.73 -6.38
N ASN A 32 -5.46 9.82 -5.63
CA ASN A 32 -4.57 9.88 -4.50
C ASN A 32 -5.10 10.92 -3.50
N ASP A 33 -5.26 10.52 -2.24
CA ASP A 33 -5.85 11.37 -1.21
C ASP A 33 -5.35 11.00 0.18
N THR A 34 -5.49 11.93 1.13
CA THR A 34 -4.93 11.87 2.48
C THR A 34 -5.96 12.30 3.52
N TRP A 35 -5.91 11.71 4.70
CA TRP A 35 -6.78 12.02 5.83
C TRP A 35 -5.95 12.27 7.09
N ASN A 36 -6.60 12.79 8.14
CA ASN A 36 -6.02 12.92 9.48
C ASN A 36 -4.69 13.70 9.54
N GLY A 37 -4.52 14.68 8.65
CA GLY A 37 -3.34 15.56 8.62
C GLY A 37 -2.08 14.94 7.99
N TYR A 38 -2.18 13.73 7.42
CA TYR A 38 -1.08 13.12 6.67
C TYR A 38 -0.83 13.83 5.35
N LYS A 39 0.43 13.81 4.91
CA LYS A 39 0.87 14.15 3.56
C LYS A 39 1.18 12.87 2.78
N VAL A 40 1.22 13.01 1.46
CA VAL A 40 1.48 11.89 0.53
C VAL A 40 2.85 11.24 0.75
N ASP A 41 3.82 12.01 1.24
CA ASP A 41 5.20 11.59 1.50
C ASP A 41 5.47 11.21 2.97
N ASP A 42 4.46 11.28 3.84
CA ASP A 42 4.61 10.84 5.23
C ASP A 42 4.76 9.31 5.31
N THR A 43 5.70 8.86 6.13
CA THR A 43 5.88 7.44 6.41
C THR A 43 4.83 6.93 7.39
N VAL A 44 4.28 5.74 7.14
CA VAL A 44 3.34 5.06 8.05
C VAL A 44 3.80 3.63 8.32
N HIS A 45 3.59 3.14 9.54
CA HIS A 45 3.89 1.75 9.88
C HIS A 45 2.84 0.82 9.26
N THR A 46 3.22 0.09 8.21
CA THR A 46 2.29 -0.76 7.41
C THR A 46 2.06 -2.16 7.99
N MET A 47 2.64 -2.46 9.15
CA MET A 47 2.43 -3.69 9.90
C MET A 47 2.73 -4.95 9.05
N SER A 48 1.77 -5.86 8.91
CA SER A 48 1.99 -7.15 8.23
C SER A 48 2.21 -7.03 6.72
N VAL A 49 1.93 -5.87 6.09
CA VAL A 49 2.26 -5.64 4.67
C VAL A 49 3.75 -5.85 4.40
N THR A 50 4.61 -5.53 5.39
CA THR A 50 6.06 -5.75 5.30
C THR A 50 6.43 -7.20 5.00
N LYS A 51 5.62 -8.18 5.39
CA LYS A 51 5.87 -9.61 5.09
C LYS A 51 5.91 -9.87 3.58
N SER A 52 5.07 -9.20 2.80
CA SER A 52 5.07 -9.35 1.33
C SER A 52 6.40 -8.90 0.72
N ILE A 53 6.98 -7.80 1.23
CA ILE A 53 8.29 -7.32 0.79
C ILE A 53 9.39 -8.30 1.21
N VAL A 54 9.33 -8.81 2.45
CA VAL A 54 10.28 -9.82 2.93
C VAL A 54 10.22 -11.09 2.08
N TYR A 55 9.03 -11.60 1.76
CA TYR A 55 8.89 -12.79 0.92
C TYR A 55 9.34 -12.55 -0.53
N LEU A 56 9.12 -11.36 -1.08
CA LEU A 56 9.69 -11.00 -2.38
C LEU A 56 11.23 -11.08 -2.34
N LEU A 57 11.86 -10.54 -1.31
CA LEU A 57 13.31 -10.60 -1.13
C LEU A 57 13.81 -12.04 -0.96
N VAL A 58 13.08 -12.88 -0.22
CA VAL A 58 13.38 -14.32 -0.10
C VAL A 58 13.31 -15.00 -1.48
N GLY A 59 12.27 -14.73 -2.27
CA GLY A 59 12.17 -15.26 -3.64
C GLY A 59 13.35 -14.85 -4.53
N ILE A 60 13.77 -13.59 -4.45
CA ILE A 60 14.96 -13.07 -5.16
C ILE A 60 16.23 -13.81 -4.70
N ALA A 61 16.37 -14.09 -3.40
CA ALA A 61 17.53 -14.81 -2.86
C ALA A 61 17.55 -16.27 -3.31
N ILE A 62 16.39 -16.92 -3.42
CA ILE A 62 16.25 -18.27 -4.01
C ILE A 62 16.67 -18.25 -5.49
N GLU A 63 16.16 -17.29 -6.27
CA GLU A 63 16.52 -17.13 -7.68
C GLU A 63 18.03 -16.93 -7.88
N GLN A 64 18.70 -16.23 -6.96
CA GLN A 64 20.15 -16.02 -6.98
C GLN A 64 20.96 -17.20 -6.45
N GLY A 65 20.32 -18.28 -5.96
CA GLY A 65 20.99 -19.44 -5.36
C GLY A 65 21.64 -19.16 -4.00
N LEU A 66 21.25 -18.06 -3.34
CA LEU A 66 21.69 -17.72 -1.97
C LEU A 66 20.90 -18.50 -0.91
N ILE A 67 19.66 -18.88 -1.25
CA ILE A 67 18.82 -19.85 -0.55
C ILE A 67 18.57 -20.98 -1.56
N GLY A 68 18.64 -22.25 -1.16
CA GLY A 68 18.57 -23.36 -2.12
C GLY A 68 17.16 -23.60 -2.65
N SER A 69 16.15 -23.60 -1.76
CA SER A 69 14.76 -23.79 -2.16
C SER A 69 13.76 -23.26 -1.12
N VAL A 70 12.47 -23.33 -1.45
CA VAL A 70 11.37 -23.03 -0.51
C VAL A 70 11.18 -24.13 0.56
N ASP A 71 11.70 -25.33 0.30
CA ASP A 71 11.56 -26.52 1.14
C ASP A 71 12.85 -26.84 1.92
N ASP A 72 13.88 -25.99 1.81
CA ASP A 72 15.15 -26.12 2.53
C ASP A 72 14.98 -26.04 4.06
#